data_AF-A0A947YYQ9-F1
#
_entry.id   AF-A0A947YYQ9-F1
#
_cell.length_a   1.000
_cell.length_b   1.000
_cell.length_c   1.000
_cell.angle_alpha   90.00
_cell.angle_beta   90.00
_cell.angle_gamma   90.00
#
_symmetry.space_group_name_H-M   'P 1'
#
loop_
_entity.id
_entity.type
_entity.pdbx_description
1 polymer ?
#
loop_
_entity_poly.entity_id
_entity_poly.type
_entity_poly.pdbx_seq_one_letter_code
_entity_poly.pdbx_strand_id
1 'polypeptide(L)'
;MDLTIEDFHRIVDERVNELISRISDLNCRRGCADCCIDNITVFQVEGDWIIQNCNDIINEGSAITDACPFLDNNNSCRIYYYRPYVCRTQGLPLRWIEEDQDKQPVEYRDICSLNESVLDLKASEENFWTIGPYEEALSLIQYSKYGNINRVFLRSLFEK
;
A
#
# COMPACT_ATOMS: atom_id res chain seq x y z
N MET A 1 -5.50 -19.82 14.31
CA MET A 1 -4.14 -19.43 13.93
C MET A 1 -4.27 -17.99 13.51
N ASP A 2 -3.77 -17.07 14.32
CA ASP A 2 -3.94 -15.64 14.06
C ASP A 2 -3.11 -15.26 12.82
N LEU A 3 -3.71 -14.54 11.89
CA LEU A 3 -3.06 -14.11 10.65
C LEU A 3 -1.89 -13.16 10.99
N THR A 4 -0.67 -13.47 10.56
CA THR A 4 0.48 -12.59 10.78
C THR A 4 0.55 -11.49 9.73
N ILE A 5 1.36 -10.45 9.97
CA ILE A 5 1.60 -9.41 8.96
C ILE A 5 2.32 -9.95 7.73
N GLU A 6 3.21 -10.93 7.91
CA GLU A 6 3.89 -11.62 6.81
C GLU A 6 2.88 -12.38 5.94
N ASP A 7 1.98 -13.14 6.57
CA ASP A 7 0.93 -13.86 5.85
C ASP A 7 0.02 -12.89 5.09
N PHE A 8 -0.33 -11.77 5.71
CA PHE A 8 -1.15 -10.74 5.08
C PHE A 8 -0.47 -10.12 3.86
N HIS A 9 0.79 -9.71 3.96
CA HIS A 9 1.54 -9.18 2.82
C HIS A 9 1.70 -10.22 1.72
N ARG A 10 1.94 -11.49 2.06
CA ARG A 10 2.00 -12.58 1.07
C ARG A 10 0.67 -12.75 0.33
N ILE A 11 -0.46 -12.76 1.05
CA ILE A 11 -1.80 -12.85 0.44
C ILE A 11 -2.06 -11.64 -0.46
N VAL A 12 -1.71 -10.43 -0.02
CA VAL A 12 -1.84 -9.22 -0.83
C VAL A 12 -1.02 -9.35 -2.10
N ASP A 13 0.25 -9.75 -2.00
CA ASP A 13 1.13 -9.89 -3.17
C ASP A 13 0.60 -10.95 -4.17
N GLU A 14 0.12 -12.10 -3.69
CA GLU A 14 -0.51 -13.12 -4.52
C GLU A 14 -1.71 -12.54 -5.31
N ARG A 15 -2.60 -11.82 -4.63
CA ARG A 15 -3.80 -11.23 -5.23
C ARG A 15 -3.49 -10.05 -6.15
N VAL A 16 -2.48 -9.25 -5.81
CA VAL A 16 -2.00 -8.18 -6.68
C VAL A 16 -1.42 -8.76 -7.96
N ASN A 17 -0.66 -9.84 -7.88
CA ASN A 17 -0.13 -10.52 -9.08
C ASN A 17 -1.25 -11.10 -9.95
N GLU A 18 -2.29 -11.69 -9.35
CA GLU A 18 -3.48 -12.14 -10.08
C GLU A 18 -4.17 -10.98 -10.80
N LEU A 19 -4.36 -9.84 -10.13
CA LEU A 19 -4.99 -8.66 -10.71
C LEU A 19 -4.16 -8.10 -11.88
N ILE A 20 -2.85 -7.90 -11.68
CA ILE A 20 -1.94 -7.41 -12.70
C ILE A 20 -1.91 -8.36 -13.90
N SER A 21 -2.02 -9.67 -13.70
CA SER A 21 -2.06 -10.63 -14.81
C SER A 21 -3.26 -10.47 -15.74
N ARG A 22 -4.35 -9.82 -15.27
CA ARG A 22 -5.55 -9.52 -16.08
C ARG A 22 -5.41 -8.21 -16.85
N ILE A 23 -4.55 -7.32 -16.39
CA ILE A 23 -4.39 -5.97 -16.93
C ILE A 23 -3.00 -5.87 -17.55
N SER A 24 -2.93 -5.99 -18.87
CA SER A 24 -1.67 -5.81 -19.60
C SER A 24 -1.12 -4.39 -19.38
N ASP A 25 0.20 -4.28 -19.22
CA ASP A 25 0.93 -3.01 -19.33
C ASP A 25 0.66 -1.94 -18.26
N LEU A 26 0.28 -2.33 -17.03
CA LEU A 26 0.30 -1.39 -15.90
C LEU A 26 1.71 -0.80 -15.68
N ASN A 27 1.77 0.52 -15.49
CA ASN A 27 3.02 1.26 -15.26
C ASN A 27 3.58 1.08 -13.84
N CYS A 28 2.76 0.66 -12.88
CA CYS A 28 3.18 0.51 -11.49
C CYS A 28 4.19 -0.64 -11.34
N ARG A 29 5.45 -0.29 -11.08
CA ARG A 29 6.56 -1.22 -10.80
C ARG A 29 7.68 -0.47 -10.07
N ARG A 30 8.71 -1.18 -9.61
CA ARG A 30 9.92 -0.55 -9.06
C ARG A 30 10.49 0.44 -10.08
N GLY A 31 10.74 1.68 -9.63
CA GLY A 31 11.15 2.80 -10.49
C GLY A 31 10.01 3.76 -10.87
N CYS A 32 8.74 3.36 -10.66
CA CYS A 32 7.62 4.30 -10.62
C CYS A 32 7.53 4.93 -9.23
N ALA A 33 7.47 6.27 -9.16
CA ALA A 33 7.54 7.02 -7.91
C ALA A 33 6.45 8.10 -7.76
N ASP A 34 5.45 8.15 -8.66
CA ASP A 34 4.38 9.16 -8.61
C ASP A 34 3.59 9.16 -7.28
N CYS A 35 3.41 7.99 -6.67
CA CYS A 35 2.77 7.87 -5.36
C CYS A 35 3.73 7.92 -4.17
N CYS A 36 5.04 8.03 -4.39
CA CYS A 36 6.07 8.04 -3.35
C CYS A 36 6.22 9.42 -2.70
N ILE A 37 5.12 9.92 -2.13
CA ILE A 37 5.06 11.19 -1.41
C ILE A 37 5.46 11.03 0.06
N ASP A 38 5.75 12.16 0.71
CA ASP A 38 5.97 12.21 2.15
C ASP A 38 4.64 12.11 2.94
N ASN A 39 4.74 12.04 4.27
CA ASN A 39 3.62 12.06 5.21
C ASN A 39 2.65 10.87 5.09
N ILE A 40 3.05 9.80 4.41
CA ILE A 40 2.33 8.53 4.40
C ILE A 40 2.37 7.93 5.80
N THR A 41 1.20 7.59 6.33
CA THR A 41 1.07 6.81 7.56
C THR A 41 0.71 5.36 7.24
N VAL A 42 1.20 4.45 8.07
CA VAL A 42 0.92 3.01 8.01
C VAL A 42 0.54 2.51 9.38
N PHE A 43 -0.09 1.34 9.48
CA PHE A 43 -0.31 0.74 10.80
C PHE A 43 1.03 0.45 11.48
N GLN A 44 1.09 0.58 12.81
CA GLN A 44 2.29 0.29 13.59
C GLN A 44 2.84 -1.11 13.30
N VAL A 45 1.97 -2.10 13.12
CA VAL A 45 2.40 -3.47 12.76
C VAL A 45 3.23 -3.53 11.48
N GLU A 46 2.94 -2.67 10.50
CA GLU A 46 3.71 -2.57 9.26
C GLU A 46 5.00 -1.78 9.45
N GLY A 47 4.97 -0.73 10.26
CA GLY A 47 6.18 0.02 10.64
C GLY A 47 7.22 -0.88 11.32
N ASP A 48 6.79 -1.67 12.30
CA ASP A 48 7.64 -2.63 13.00
C ASP A 48 8.17 -3.72 12.05
N TRP A 49 7.34 -4.18 11.10
CA TRP A 49 7.76 -5.12 10.06
C TRP A 49 8.87 -4.55 9.18
N ILE A 50 8.77 -3.27 8.80
CA ILE A 50 9.81 -2.58 8.02
C ILE A 50 11.08 -2.45 8.88
N ILE A 51 10.97 -2.02 10.14
CA ILE A 51 12.13 -1.92 11.05
C ILE A 51 12.87 -3.25 11.16
N GLN A 52 12.13 -4.34 11.38
CA GLN A 52 12.70 -5.67 11.55
C GLN A 52 13.47 -6.16 10.31
N ASN A 53 12.99 -5.84 9.10
CA ASN A 53 13.52 -6.40 7.87
C ASN A 53 14.42 -5.44 7.07
N CYS A 54 14.37 -4.14 7.37
CA CYS A 54 15.06 -3.08 6.61
C CYS A 54 15.90 -2.17 7.52
N ASN A 55 16.35 -2.68 8.67
CA ASN A 55 17.13 -1.92 9.65
C ASN A 55 18.38 -1.26 9.04
N ASP A 56 19.06 -1.92 8.10
CA ASP A 56 20.23 -1.35 7.44
C ASP A 56 19.87 -0.08 6.65
N ILE A 57 18.76 -0.11 5.90
CA ILE A 57 18.24 1.05 5.13
C ILE A 57 17.83 2.19 6.06
N ILE A 58 17.23 1.86 7.21
CA ILE A 58 16.85 2.86 8.21
C ILE A 58 18.10 3.53 8.80
N ASN A 59 19.13 2.75 9.12
CA ASN A 59 20.40 3.26 9.66
C ASN A 59 21.19 4.10 8.66
N GLU A 60 21.07 3.82 7.35
CA GLU A 60 21.61 4.69 6.29
C GLU A 60 20.96 6.07 6.25
N GLY A 61 19.73 6.21 6.76
CA GLY A 61 18.98 7.46 6.73
C GLY A 61 18.18 7.67 5.44
N SER A 62 17.39 8.75 5.41
CA SER A 62 16.65 9.15 4.20
C SER A 62 17.60 9.81 3.19
N ALA A 63 17.51 9.40 1.93
CA ALA A 63 18.21 10.08 0.83
C ALA A 63 17.51 11.37 0.38
N ILE A 64 16.20 11.48 0.64
CA ILE A 64 15.32 12.55 0.12
C ILE A 64 14.52 13.18 1.26
N THR A 65 14.40 14.51 1.28
CA THR A 65 13.63 15.23 2.32
C THR A 65 12.17 15.40 1.95
N ASP A 66 11.85 15.68 0.69
CA ASP A 66 10.52 16.17 0.28
C ASP A 66 9.66 15.10 -0.44
N ALA A 67 10.01 13.82 -0.27
CA ALA A 67 9.31 12.67 -0.83
C ALA A 67 9.28 11.51 0.18
N CYS A 68 8.81 10.32 -0.22
CA CYS A 68 8.90 9.13 0.62
C CYS A 68 10.35 8.90 1.10
N PRO A 69 10.58 8.70 2.41
CA PRO A 69 11.93 8.59 2.98
C PRO A 69 12.69 7.32 2.54
N PHE A 70 11.97 6.33 1.99
CA PHE A 70 12.55 5.11 1.44
C PHE A 70 12.89 5.21 -0.06
N LEU A 71 12.60 6.34 -0.72
CA LEU A 71 12.94 6.56 -2.12
C LEU A 71 14.43 6.88 -2.25
N ASP A 72 15.10 6.29 -3.25
CA ASP A 72 16.47 6.65 -3.62
C ASP A 72 16.52 7.69 -4.76
N ASN A 73 17.73 8.20 -5.05
CA ASN A 73 17.96 9.21 -6.08
C ASN A 73 17.63 8.75 -7.52
N ASN A 74 17.37 7.44 -7.73
CA ASN A 74 16.99 6.86 -9.00
C ASN A 74 15.50 6.51 -9.06
N ASN A 75 14.67 7.15 -8.22
CA ASN A 75 13.24 6.90 -8.10
C ASN A 75 12.90 5.44 -7.73
N SER A 76 13.83 4.73 -7.09
CA SER A 76 13.64 3.33 -6.68
C SER A 76 13.37 3.23 -5.19
N CYS A 77 12.30 2.53 -4.82
CA CYS A 77 12.00 2.24 -3.42
C CYS A 77 13.03 1.27 -2.86
N ARG A 78 13.76 1.68 -1.80
CA ARG A 78 14.77 0.85 -1.13
C ARG A 78 14.16 -0.33 -0.38
N ILE A 79 12.90 -0.22 0.05
CA ILE A 79 12.15 -1.29 0.74
C ILE A 79 11.13 -1.99 -0.16
N TYR A 80 11.34 -2.03 -1.49
CA TYR A 80 10.31 -2.45 -2.46
C TYR A 80 9.58 -3.77 -2.11
N TYR A 81 10.31 -4.77 -1.60
CA TYR A 81 9.76 -6.07 -1.20
C TYR A 81 9.07 -6.07 0.18
N TYR A 82 9.39 -5.09 1.03
CA TYR A 82 8.83 -4.89 2.37
C TYR A 82 7.86 -3.71 2.43
N ARG A 83 7.36 -3.26 1.28
CA ARG A 83 6.41 -2.15 1.19
C ARG A 83 5.15 -2.44 2.03
N PRO A 84 4.60 -1.43 2.71
CA PRO A 84 3.33 -1.56 3.40
C PRO A 84 2.17 -1.73 2.41
N TYR A 85 1.01 -2.14 2.91
CA TYR A 85 -0.21 -2.41 2.14
C TYR A 85 -0.57 -1.27 1.19
N VAL A 86 -0.63 -0.03 1.69
CA VAL A 86 -0.96 1.15 0.88
C VAL A 86 -0.03 1.30 -0.31
N CYS A 87 1.27 1.03 -0.14
CA CYS A 87 2.24 1.11 -1.22
C CYS A 87 2.16 -0.07 -2.21
N ARG A 88 1.58 -1.20 -1.81
CA ARG A 88 1.31 -2.35 -2.71
C ARG A 88 0.09 -2.09 -3.60
N THR A 89 -0.87 -1.29 -3.13
CA THR A 89 -2.16 -1.11 -3.81
C THR A 89 -2.34 0.23 -4.51
N GLN A 90 -1.69 1.32 -4.06
CA GLN A 90 -1.94 2.68 -4.58
C GLN A 90 -1.81 2.85 -6.11
N GLY A 91 -0.96 2.06 -6.77
CA GLY A 91 -0.78 2.12 -8.23
C GLY A 91 -1.69 1.17 -9.03
N LEU A 92 -2.55 0.42 -8.35
CA LEU A 92 -3.54 -0.48 -8.96
C LEU A 92 -4.82 0.30 -9.28
N PRO A 93 -5.70 -0.22 -10.14
CA PRO A 93 -7.08 0.25 -10.21
C PRO A 93 -7.77 -0.06 -8.89
N LEU A 94 -8.28 0.96 -8.22
CA LEU A 94 -8.85 0.87 -6.87
C LEU A 94 -10.37 0.90 -6.94
N ARG A 95 -11.00 0.15 -6.04
CA ARG A 95 -12.45 0.14 -5.84
C ARG A 95 -12.76 0.13 -4.34
N TRP A 96 -13.74 0.92 -3.92
CA TRP A 96 -14.25 0.89 -2.55
C TRP A 96 -15.74 1.25 -2.52
N ILE A 97 -16.39 0.94 -1.41
CA ILE A 97 -17.82 1.17 -1.21
C ILE A 97 -17.94 2.05 0.04
N GLU A 98 -18.62 3.18 -0.09
CA GLU A 98 -18.97 4.05 1.03
C GLU A 98 -20.48 4.21 1.13
N GLU A 99 -20.97 4.71 2.26
CA GLU A 99 -22.37 5.08 2.43
C GLU A 99 -22.58 6.54 2.02
N ASP A 100 -23.61 6.82 1.24
CA ASP A 100 -24.04 8.19 0.98
C ASP A 100 -24.80 8.80 2.17
N GLN A 101 -25.34 10.01 1.98
CA GLN A 101 -26.09 10.73 3.01
C GLN A 101 -27.33 9.97 3.51
N ASP A 102 -27.88 9.08 2.67
CA ASP A 102 -29.07 8.26 2.94
C ASP A 102 -28.69 6.82 3.35
N LYS A 103 -27.41 6.60 3.71
CA LYS A 103 -26.83 5.30 4.09
C LYS A 103 -26.97 4.24 3.00
N GLN A 104 -27.03 4.64 1.74
CA GLN A 104 -27.00 3.72 0.62
C GLN A 104 -25.56 3.44 0.21
N PRO A 105 -25.21 2.18 -0.10
CA PRO A 105 -23.87 1.86 -0.56
C PRO A 105 -23.63 2.45 -1.96
N VAL A 106 -22.59 3.25 -2.10
CA VAL A 106 -22.10 3.83 -3.34
C VAL A 106 -20.71 3.30 -3.63
N GLU A 107 -20.52 2.83 -4.86
CA GLU A 107 -19.24 2.36 -5.34
C GLU A 107 -18.41 3.51 -5.91
N TYR A 108 -17.15 3.58 -5.49
CA TYR A 108 -16.14 4.48 -5.99
C TYR A 108 -15.01 3.70 -6.64
N ARG A 109 -14.42 4.29 -7.67
CA ARG A 109 -13.29 3.73 -8.41
C ARG A 109 -12.27 4.81 -8.71
N ASP A 110 -11.01 4.42 -8.70
CA ASP A 110 -9.91 5.28 -9.09
C ASP A 110 -8.88 4.49 -9.91
N ILE A 111 -8.22 5.18 -10.84
CA ILE A 111 -7.16 4.64 -11.67
C ILE A 111 -6.03 5.67 -11.64
N CYS A 112 -4.82 5.23 -11.28
CA CYS A 112 -3.63 6.07 -11.35
C CYS A 112 -3.54 6.75 -12.72
N SER A 113 -3.23 8.05 -12.75
CA SER A 113 -3.13 8.87 -13.97
C SER A 113 -2.18 8.29 -15.02
N LEU A 114 -1.15 7.57 -14.59
CA LEU A 114 -0.22 6.86 -15.49
C LEU A 114 -0.85 5.66 -16.21
N ASN A 115 -1.98 5.14 -15.71
CA ASN A 115 -2.65 3.93 -16.19
C ASN A 115 -4.01 4.21 -16.85
N GLU A 116 -4.42 5.47 -17.01
CA GLU A 116 -5.71 5.84 -17.65
C GLU A 116 -5.81 5.38 -19.11
N SER A 117 -4.68 5.21 -19.80
CA SER A 117 -4.64 4.67 -21.17
C SER A 117 -4.78 3.14 -21.23
N VAL A 118 -4.66 2.46 -20.09
CA VAL A 118 -4.60 1.00 -19.98
C VAL A 118 -5.94 0.41 -19.54
N LEU A 119 -6.67 1.11 -18.67
CA LEU A 119 -7.94 0.65 -18.12
C LEU A 119 -8.94 1.80 -18.02
N ASP A 120 -10.21 1.51 -18.33
CA ASP A 120 -11.33 2.45 -18.18
C ASP A 120 -12.03 2.23 -16.83
N LEU A 121 -12.51 3.31 -16.20
CA LEU A 121 -13.26 3.24 -14.93
C LEU A 121 -14.51 2.35 -15.00
N LYS A 122 -15.07 2.15 -16.19
CA LYS A 122 -16.24 1.28 -16.45
C LYS A 122 -15.87 -0.18 -16.70
N ALA A 123 -14.59 -0.55 -16.63
CA ALA A 123 -14.17 -1.94 -16.77
C ALA A 123 -14.84 -2.84 -15.71
N SER A 124 -14.82 -4.14 -15.93
CA SER A 124 -15.45 -5.08 -15.00
C SER A 124 -14.75 -5.08 -13.64
N GLU A 125 -15.50 -5.38 -12.57
CA GLU A 125 -15.04 -5.28 -11.18
C GLU A 125 -13.83 -6.15 -10.86
N GLU A 126 -13.64 -7.27 -11.57
CA GLU A 126 -12.48 -8.16 -11.41
C GLU A 126 -11.15 -7.53 -11.84
N ASN A 127 -11.20 -6.36 -12.49
CA ASN A 127 -10.05 -5.54 -12.84
C ASN A 127 -9.75 -4.45 -11.79
N PHE A 128 -10.45 -4.45 -10.65
CA PHE A 128 -10.20 -3.50 -9.57
C PHE A 128 -9.83 -4.20 -8.26
N TRP A 129 -8.91 -3.60 -7.53
CA TRP A 129 -8.58 -3.95 -6.17
C TRP A 129 -9.64 -3.39 -5.21
N THR A 130 -10.45 -4.26 -4.62
CA THR A 130 -11.43 -3.84 -3.61
C THR A 130 -10.75 -3.65 -2.26
N ILE A 131 -10.66 -2.40 -1.79
CA ILE A 131 -9.81 -1.99 -0.65
C ILE A 131 -10.33 -2.53 0.69
N GLY A 132 -11.63 -2.35 0.97
CA GLY A 132 -12.22 -2.51 2.31
C GLY A 132 -11.87 -3.81 3.04
N PRO A 133 -12.04 -5.00 2.42
CA PRO A 133 -11.75 -6.28 3.08
C PRO A 133 -10.31 -6.42 3.58
N TYR A 134 -9.34 -5.82 2.87
CA TYR A 134 -7.92 -5.90 3.24
C TYR A 134 -7.56 -4.86 4.31
N GLU A 135 -8.18 -3.68 4.28
CA GLU A 135 -8.03 -2.70 5.36
C GLU A 135 -8.60 -3.21 6.69
N GLU A 136 -9.76 -3.88 6.64
CA GLU A 136 -10.35 -4.54 7.80
C GLU A 136 -9.43 -5.65 8.33
N ALA A 137 -8.94 -6.52 7.45
CA ALA A 137 -8.01 -7.58 7.85
C ALA A 137 -6.73 -7.02 8.49
N LEU A 138 -6.13 -5.99 7.90
CA LEU A 138 -4.93 -5.35 8.45
C LEU A 138 -5.18 -4.65 9.79
N SER A 139 -6.34 -4.01 9.93
CA SER A 139 -6.80 -3.42 11.19
C SER A 139 -6.95 -4.47 12.30
N LEU A 140 -7.46 -5.65 11.98
CA LEU A 140 -7.55 -6.78 12.93
C LEU A 140 -6.17 -7.29 13.34
N ILE A 141 -5.21 -7.37 12.43
CA ILE A 141 -3.81 -7.76 12.74
C ILE A 141 -3.18 -6.74 13.69
N GLN A 142 -3.35 -5.44 13.40
CA GLN A 142 -2.91 -4.35 14.27
C GLN A 142 -3.51 -4.48 15.68
N TYR A 143 -4.83 -4.64 15.77
CA TYR A 143 -5.52 -4.73 17.05
C TYR A 143 -5.14 -5.99 17.83
N SER A 144 -5.00 -7.14 17.15
CA SER A 144 -4.57 -8.40 17.76
C SER A 144 -3.18 -8.29 18.40
N LYS A 145 -2.25 -7.57 17.74
CA LYS A 145 -0.87 -7.42 18.23
C LYS A 145 -0.72 -6.38 19.34
N TYR A 146 -1.38 -5.22 19.23
CA TYR A 146 -1.15 -4.09 20.14
C TYR A 146 -2.33 -3.74 21.06
N GLY A 147 -3.51 -4.33 20.85
CA GLY A 147 -4.73 -4.01 21.59
C GLY A 147 -5.29 -2.61 21.29
N ASN A 148 -4.80 -1.93 20.25
CA ASN A 148 -5.26 -0.62 19.82
C ASN A 148 -5.07 -0.41 18.32
N ILE A 149 -5.72 0.61 17.79
CA ILE A 149 -5.49 1.12 16.45
C ILE A 149 -4.47 2.26 16.53
N ASN A 150 -3.28 2.02 15.99
CA ASN A 150 -2.21 3.01 15.93
C ASN A 150 -1.59 3.07 14.54
N ARG A 151 -1.28 4.27 14.08
CA ARG A 151 -0.59 4.53 12.81
C ARG A 151 0.66 5.36 13.05
N VAL A 152 1.71 5.08 12.30
CA VAL A 152 3.01 5.76 12.35
C VAL A 152 3.34 6.35 10.98
N PHE A 153 4.07 7.46 10.95
CA PHE A 153 4.58 8.00 9.70
C PHE A 153 5.73 7.13 9.20
N LEU A 154 5.81 6.87 7.89
CA LEU A 154 6.98 6.18 7.33
C LEU A 154 8.29 6.91 7.63
N ARG A 155 8.24 8.25 7.69
CA ARG A 155 9.40 9.09 8.05
C ARG A 155 9.84 8.93 9.49
N SER A 156 8.93 8.73 10.43
CA SER A 156 9.30 8.57 11.83
C SER A 156 10.03 7.25 12.09
N LEU A 157 10.06 6.31 11.15
CA LEU A 157 10.87 5.08 11.26
C LEU A 157 12.38 5.36 11.23
N PHE A 158 12.80 6.54 10.77
CA PHE A 158 14.20 7.00 10.74
C PHE A 158 14.58 7.82 11.98
N GLU A 159 13.60 8.14 12.84
CA GLU A 159 13.82 8.85 14.09
C GLU A 159 14.29 7.83 15.15
N LYS A 160 15.40 8.14 15.83
CA LYS A 160 15.99 7.28 16.86
C LYS A 160 15.39 7.53 18.24
#